data_AF-A0A0R3WYK9-F1
#
_entry.id   AF-A0A0R3WYK9-F1
#
_cell.length_a   1.000
_cell.length_b   1.000
_cell.length_c   1.000
_cell.angle_alpha   90.00
_cell.angle_beta   90.00
_cell.angle_gamma   90.00
#
_symmetry.space_group_name_H-M   'P 1'
#
loop_
_entity.id
_entity.type
_entity.pdbx_description
1 polymer ?
#
loop_
_entity_poly.entity_id
_entity_poly.type
_entity_poly.pdbx_seq_one_letter_code
_entity_poly.pdbx_strand_id
1 'polypeptide(L)' 'LMGANLSNFPLSLSAPLFHLGMGGIFGLYLLYWFKLDMFTTLRYLLFLGIFTFVAGNRLLRHIVTEQRKSQE' A
#
# COMPACT_ATOMS: atom_id res chain seq x y z
N LEU A 1 13.58 1.40 -25.28
CA LEU A 1 13.23 1.69 -23.87
C LEU A 1 11.78 2.18 -23.87
N MET A 2 10.82 1.33 -23.52
CA MET A 2 9.44 1.79 -23.35
C MET A 2 9.40 2.72 -22.13
N GLY A 3 8.82 3.91 -22.28
CA GLY A 3 8.70 4.88 -21.19
C GLY A 3 7.71 4.38 -20.12
N ALA A 4 8.06 4.54 -18.85
CA ALA A 4 7.12 4.33 -17.76
C ALA A 4 6.14 5.51 -17.70
N ASN A 5 4.85 5.27 -17.90
CA ASN A 5 3.81 6.29 -17.83
C ASN A 5 3.07 6.21 -16.48
N LEU A 6 3.19 7.26 -15.65
CA LEU A 6 2.49 7.38 -14.36
C LEU A 6 1.18 8.20 -14.43
N SER A 7 0.72 8.58 -15.63
CA SER A 7 -0.46 9.46 -15.78
C SER A 7 -1.76 8.90 -15.19
N ASN A 8 -1.86 7.58 -15.01
CA ASN A 8 -3.06 6.93 -14.50
C ASN A 8 -3.03 6.66 -12.98
N PHE A 9 -2.16 7.34 -12.23
CA PHE A 9 -2.12 7.19 -10.78
C PHE A 9 -3.41 7.74 -10.15
N PRO A 10 -4.24 6.90 -9.51
CA PRO A 10 -5.45 7.39 -8.87
C PRO A 10 -5.06 8.25 -7.67
N LEU A 11 -5.19 9.58 -7.79
CA LEU A 11 -5.01 10.54 -6.67
C LEU A 11 -6.14 10.46 -5.63
N SER A 12 -6.82 9.31 -5.53
CA SER A 12 -7.76 9.03 -4.46
C SER A 12 -7.04 8.93 -3.13
N LEU A 13 -7.68 9.34 -2.04
CA LEU A 13 -7.12 9.31 -0.69
C LEU A 13 -6.62 7.91 -0.27
N SER A 14 -7.17 6.84 -0.85
CA SER A 14 -6.72 5.46 -0.61
C SER A 14 -5.34 5.14 -1.18
N ALA A 15 -4.92 5.80 -2.27
CA ALA A 15 -3.64 5.54 -2.92
C ALA A 15 -2.43 5.94 -2.05
N PRO A 16 -2.27 7.20 -1.59
CA PRO A 16 -1.14 7.56 -0.73
C PRO A 16 -1.19 6.79 0.59
N LEU A 17 -2.38 6.50 1.12
CA LEU A 17 -2.55 5.74 2.35
C LEU A 17 -2.01 4.30 2.22
N PHE A 18 -2.29 3.64 1.09
CA PHE A 18 -1.75 2.32 0.77
C PHE A 18 -0.23 2.34 0.61
N HIS A 19 0.33 3.33 -0.11
CA HIS A 19 1.77 3.43 -0.32
C HIS A 19 2.52 3.78 0.97
N LEU A 20 1.95 4.62 1.84
CA LEU A 20 2.48 4.89 3.18
C LEU A 20 2.50 3.62 4.04
N GLY A 21 1.42 2.84 4.03
CA GLY A 21 1.37 1.55 4.72
C GLY A 21 2.42 0.57 4.20
N MET A 22 2.55 0.45 2.88
CA MET A 22 3.55 -0.41 2.24
C MET A 22 4.98 0.04 2.54
N GLY A 23 5.27 1.35 2.46
CA GLY A 23 6.55 1.92 2.86
C GLY A 23 6.86 1.68 4.33
N GLY A 24 5.85 1.77 5.20
CA GLY A 24 5.96 1.45 6.62
C GLY A 24 6.32 -0.02 6.88
N ILE A 25 5.74 -0.96 6.12
CA ILE A 25 6.07 -2.38 6.22
C ILE A 25 7.52 -2.64 5.79
N PHE A 26 7.97 -2.04 4.68
CA PHE A 26 9.37 -2.14 4.26
C PHE A 26 10.32 -1.53 5.30
N GLY A 27 9.99 -0.35 5.83
CA GLY A 27 10.74 0.29 6.90
C GLY A 27 10.80 -0.57 8.17
N LEU A 28 9.69 -1.21 8.55
CA LEU A 28 9.63 -2.15 9.68
C LEU A 28 10.55 -3.35 9.46
N TYR A 29 10.61 -3.90 8.25
CA TYR A 29 11.54 -4.99 7.94
C TYR A 29 13.01 -4.55 7.96
N LEU A 30 13.31 -3.33 7.52
CA LEU A 30 14.66 -2.77 7.69
C LEU A 30 15.01 -2.66 9.18
N LEU A 31 14.10 -2.14 10.01
CA LEU A 31 14.30 -2.05 11.47
C LEU A 31 14.43 -3.43 12.14
N TYR A 32 13.65 -4.41 11.69
CA TYR A 32 13.79 -5.82 12.07
C TYR A 32 15.19 -6.34 11.80
N TRP A 33 15.71 -6.08 10.59
CA TRP A 33 17.06 -6.49 10.25
C TRP A 33 18.12 -5.83 11.14
N PHE A 34 17.97 -4.55 11.48
CA PHE A 34 18.94 -3.87 12.33
C PHE A 34 18.92 -4.33 13.79
N LYS A 35 17.74 -4.44 14.42
CA LYS A 35 17.66 -4.70 15.87
C LYS A 35 16.34 -5.23 16.43
N LEU A 36 15.26 -5.31 15.66
CA LEU A 36 13.94 -5.62 16.24
C LEU A 36 13.75 -7.12 16.51
N ASP A 37 13.09 -7.45 17.61
CA ASP A 37 12.70 -8.83 17.92
C ASP A 37 11.51 -9.29 17.07
N MET A 38 11.38 -10.61 16.85
CA MET A 38 10.27 -11.20 16.08
C MET A 38 8.90 -10.86 16.67
N PHE A 39 8.71 -10.97 17.99
CA PHE A 39 7.40 -10.70 18.61
C PHE A 39 7.00 -9.22 18.48
N THR A 40 7.97 -8.32 18.67
CA THR A 40 7.76 -6.88 18.48
C THR A 40 7.43 -6.56 17.02
N THR A 41 8.15 -7.17 16.08
CA THR A 41 7.93 -7.00 14.64
C THR A 41 6.55 -7.49 14.23
N LEU A 42 6.15 -8.69 14.66
CA LEU A 42 4.82 -9.24 14.41
C LEU A 42 3.71 -8.34 14.93
N ARG A 43 3.87 -7.74 16.12
CA ARG A 43 2.88 -6.80 16.68
C ARG A 43 2.74 -5.56 15.81
N TYR A 44 3.84 -4.91 15.42
CA TYR A 44 3.78 -3.74 14.53
C TYR A 44 3.27 -4.09 13.14
N LEU A 45 3.69 -5.25 12.61
CA LEU A 45 3.25 -5.77 11.32
C LEU A 45 1.76 -6.06 11.32
N LEU A 46 1.17 -6.49 12.44
CA LEU A 46 -0.27 -6.73 12.54
C LEU A 46 -1.05 -5.42 12.38
N PHE A 47 -0.67 -4.36 13.10
CA PHE A 47 -1.31 -3.05 12.99
C PHE A 47 -1.12 -2.43 11.60
N LEU A 48 0.11 -2.40 11.09
CA LEU A 48 0.41 -1.90 9.76
C LEU A 48 -0.24 -2.74 8.66
N GLY A 49 -0.31 -4.06 8.85
CA GLY A 49 -0.91 -5.00 7.92
C GLY A 49 -2.40 -4.78 7.78
N ILE A 50 -3.14 -4.66 8.89
CA ILE A 50 -4.59 -4.35 8.86
C ILE A 50 -4.83 -3.01 8.16
N PHE A 51 -4.06 -1.98 8.53
CA PHE A 51 -4.17 -0.66 7.91
C PHE A 51 -3.91 -0.69 6.40
N THR A 52 -2.81 -1.32 5.98
CA THR A 52 -2.41 -1.43 4.57
C THR A 52 -3.38 -2.28 3.78
N PHE A 53 -3.91 -3.35 4.38
CA PHE A 53 -4.90 -4.23 3.75
C PHE A 53 -6.20 -3.49 3.46
N VAL A 54 -6.74 -2.75 4.43
CA VAL A 54 -7.96 -1.96 4.25
C VAL A 54 -7.75 -0.86 3.20
N ALA A 55 -6.65 -0.12 3.28
CA ALA A 55 -6.31 0.91 2.30
C ALA A 55 -6.17 0.33 0.88
N GLY A 56 -5.48 -0.82 0.76
CA GLY A 56 -5.29 -1.54 -0.51
C GLY A 56 -6.59 -2.04 -1.11
N ASN A 57 -7.47 -2.66 -0.32
CA ASN A 57 -8.78 -3.10 -0.81
C ASN A 57 -9.63 -1.92 -1.32
N ARG A 58 -9.58 -0.75 -0.65
CA ARG A 58 -10.26 0.46 -1.13
C ARG A 58 -9.65 0.99 -2.43
N LEU A 59 -8.32 0.96 -2.54
CA LEU A 59 -7.61 1.37 -3.75
C LEU A 59 -7.96 0.46 -4.95
N LEU A 60 -7.87 -0.86 -4.78
CA LEU A 60 -8.20 -1.83 -5.84
C LEU A 60 -9.66 -1.68 -6.30
N ARG A 61 -10.60 -1.53 -5.35
CA ARG A 61 -12.02 -1.27 -5.68
C ARG A 61 -12.18 0.02 -6.49
N HIS A 62 -11.48 1.09 -6.10
CA HIS A 62 -11.53 2.36 -6.82
C HIS A 62 -11.00 2.22 -8.26
N ILE A 63 -9.88 1.52 -8.45
CA ILE A 63 -9.32 1.25 -9.79
C ILE A 63 -10.33 0.51 -10.66
N VAL A 64 -10.98 -0.55 -10.13
CA VAL A 64 -12.00 -1.30 -10.87
C VAL A 64 -13.21 -0.43 -11.23
N THR A 65 -13.67 0.42 -10.32
CA THR A 65 -14.78 1.35 -10.58
C THR A 65 -14.43 2.35 -11.68
N GLU A 66 -13.24 2.94 -11.66
CA GLU A 66 -12.81 3.88 -12.69
C GLU A 66 -12.60 3.18 -14.05
N GLN A 67 -12.08 1.96 -14.06
CA GLN A 67 -11.96 1.16 -15.28
C GLN A 67 -13.33 0.87 -15.91
N ARG A 68 -14.35 0.52 -15.11
CA ARG A 68 -15.71 0.30 -15.62
C ARG A 68 -16.30 1.55 -16.27
N LYS A 69 -16.16 2.72 -15.63
CA LYS A 69 -16.64 4.00 -16.21
C LYS A 69 -15.99 4.33 -17.56
N SER A 70 -14.72 3.96 -17.76
CA SER A 70 -14.02 4.24 -19.02
C SER A 70 -14.45 3.34 -20.19
N GLN A 71 -15.18 2.25 -19.92
CA GLN A 71 -15.68 1.31 -20.93
C GLN A 71 -17.14 1.59 -21.34
N GLU A 72 -17.84 2.48 -20.64
CA GLU A 72 -19.20 2.96 -20.96
C GLU A 72 -19.13 4.24 -21.82
#